data_AF-A0A924RPU8-F1
#
_entry.id   AF-A0A924RPU8-F1
#
_cell.length_a   1.000
_cell.length_b   1.000
_cell.length_c   1.000
_cell.angle_alpha   90.00
_cell.angle_beta   90.00
_cell.angle_gamma   90.00
#
_symmetry.space_group_name_H-M   'P 1'
#
loop_
_entity.id
_entity.type
_entity.pdbx_description
1 polymer ?
#
loop_
_entity_poly.entity_id
_entity_poly.type
_entity_poly.pdbx_seq_one_letter_code
_entity_poly.pdbx_strand_id
1 'polypeptide(L)'
;MLDPLELQNKLLVKARKSFRGGTLELFEARFKRYFPDLQEALKKVYPHGFEDTLARASDILCRAFKERSADLRRLDLERNLRPDWFQSPEMVGYVAYADRFAGTLEGVGEKIPYLKELGVKYLHLMPLLEPRPGQNDGGYAVQNFRQVRQDLGTMKDLESLSTALRGEGISLCLDLVLNHVAEEHEWAQKARAESGATETGVTGEKKYQNYFYMFPDR
;
A
#
# COMPACT_ATOMS: atom_id res chain seq x y z
N MET A 1 11.33 -27.99 -9.88
CA MET A 1 10.44 -26.82 -9.86
C MET A 1 9.03 -27.39 -9.73
N LEU A 2 8.28 -27.00 -8.69
CA LEU A 2 6.91 -27.50 -8.52
C LEU A 2 6.05 -27.12 -9.71
N ASP A 3 5.09 -27.97 -10.06
CA ASP A 3 4.08 -27.66 -11.05
C ASP A 3 3.27 -26.41 -10.60
N PRO A 4 2.89 -25.49 -11.51
CA PRO A 4 2.13 -24.29 -11.16
C PRO A 4 0.87 -24.56 -10.32
N LEU A 5 0.16 -25.66 -10.59
CA LEU A 5 -1.04 -26.03 -9.84
C LEU A 5 -0.70 -26.56 -8.45
N GLU A 6 0.38 -27.33 -8.31
CA GLU A 6 0.89 -27.78 -7.00
C GLU A 6 1.30 -26.59 -6.13
N LEU A 7 2.02 -25.62 -6.70
CA LEU A 7 2.45 -24.41 -6.01
C LEU A 7 1.24 -23.56 -5.57
N GLN A 8 0.26 -23.37 -6.45
CA GLN A 8 -0.99 -22.69 -6.12
C GLN A 8 -1.72 -23.38 -4.96
N ASN A 9 -1.88 -24.71 -5.02
CA ASN A 9 -2.58 -25.47 -3.99
C ASN A 9 -1.85 -25.43 -2.64
N LYS A 10 -0.51 -25.49 -2.65
CA LYS A 10 0.32 -25.35 -1.44
C LYS A 10 0.06 -23.99 -0.75
N LEU A 11 0.00 -22.91 -1.52
CA LEU A 11 -0.21 -21.55 -0.99
C LEU A 11 -1.64 -21.36 -0.45
N LEU A 12 -2.63 -22.04 -1.03
CA LEU A 12 -4.02 -22.01 -0.56
C LEU A 12 -4.24 -22.76 0.75
N VAL A 13 -3.34 -23.65 1.19
CA VAL A 13 -3.49 -24.38 2.47
C VAL A 13 -3.68 -23.43 3.64
N LYS A 14 -2.94 -22.31 3.68
CA LYS A 14 -3.06 -21.31 4.75
C LYS A 14 -4.41 -20.58 4.70
N ALA A 15 -4.88 -20.24 3.51
CA ALA A 15 -6.18 -19.62 3.30
C ALA A 15 -7.32 -20.54 3.75
N ARG A 16 -7.27 -21.83 3.36
CA ARG A 16 -8.24 -22.87 3.78
C ARG A 16 -8.31 -23.05 5.29
N LYS A 17 -7.19 -22.86 6.00
CA LYS A 17 -7.17 -22.86 7.47
C LYS A 17 -7.73 -21.56 8.06
N SER A 18 -7.52 -20.42 7.39
CA SER A 18 -7.82 -19.08 7.90
C SER A 18 -9.25 -18.59 7.65
N PHE A 19 -9.91 -19.10 6.61
CA PHE A 19 -11.25 -18.68 6.19
C PHE A 19 -12.25 -19.84 6.23
N ARG A 20 -13.54 -19.51 6.23
CA ARG A 20 -14.67 -20.46 6.15
C ARG A 20 -15.77 -19.90 5.25
N GLY A 21 -16.60 -20.78 4.71
CA GLY A 21 -17.76 -20.43 3.88
C GLY A 21 -17.42 -19.54 2.68
N GLY A 22 -18.35 -18.67 2.30
CA GLY A 22 -18.22 -17.81 1.10
C GLY A 22 -16.99 -16.88 1.10
N THR A 23 -16.40 -16.57 2.26
CA THR A 23 -15.14 -15.79 2.31
C THR A 23 -13.96 -16.59 1.77
N LEU A 24 -13.89 -17.89 2.09
CA LEU A 24 -12.87 -18.78 1.54
C LEU A 24 -13.05 -18.94 0.04
N GLU A 25 -14.28 -19.23 -0.40
CA GLU A 25 -14.62 -19.42 -1.81
C GLU A 25 -14.25 -18.20 -2.66
N LEU A 26 -14.57 -17.00 -2.17
CA LEU A 26 -14.22 -15.75 -2.86
C LEU A 26 -12.70 -15.53 -2.95
N PHE A 27 -11.97 -15.78 -1.85
CA PHE A 27 -10.51 -15.67 -1.87
C PHE A 27 -9.89 -16.66 -2.86
N GLU A 28 -10.31 -17.93 -2.82
CA GLU A 28 -9.80 -18.96 -3.73
C GLU A 28 -10.11 -18.64 -5.19
N ALA A 29 -11.33 -18.18 -5.50
CA ALA A 29 -11.71 -17.81 -6.85
C ALA A 29 -10.83 -16.68 -7.39
N ARG A 30 -10.62 -15.61 -6.60
CA ARG A 30 -9.74 -14.49 -6.97
C ARG A 30 -8.29 -14.93 -7.09
N PHE A 31 -7.78 -15.68 -6.11
CA PHE A 31 -6.41 -16.16 -6.12
C PHE A 31 -6.16 -17.01 -7.37
N LYS A 32 -7.03 -17.98 -7.67
CA LYS A 32 -6.92 -18.81 -8.89
C LYS A 32 -6.94 -17.98 -10.17
N ARG A 33 -7.82 -16.97 -10.26
CA ARG A 33 -7.95 -16.10 -11.44
C ARG A 33 -6.70 -15.28 -11.73
N TYR A 34 -6.03 -14.76 -10.70
CA TYR A 34 -4.90 -13.82 -10.84
C TYR A 34 -3.53 -14.45 -10.56
N PHE A 35 -3.50 -15.69 -10.07
CA PHE A 35 -2.25 -16.39 -9.74
C PHE A 35 -1.30 -16.53 -10.94
N PRO A 36 -1.74 -16.88 -12.17
CA PRO A 36 -0.84 -17.01 -13.31
C PRO A 36 -0.04 -15.72 -13.57
N ASP A 37 -0.73 -14.57 -13.55
CA ASP A 37 -0.12 -13.26 -13.78
C ASP A 37 0.89 -12.91 -12.67
N LEU A 38 0.52 -13.13 -11.41
CA LEU A 38 1.40 -12.92 -10.25
C LEU A 38 2.65 -13.82 -10.33
N GLN A 39 2.45 -15.08 -10.70
CA GLN A 39 3.49 -16.08 -10.82
C GLN A 39 4.49 -15.70 -11.91
N GLU A 40 3.99 -15.35 -13.10
CA GLU A 40 4.80 -14.97 -14.24
C GLU A 40 5.60 -13.68 -13.96
N ALA A 41 4.95 -12.66 -13.41
CA ALA A 41 5.60 -11.39 -13.09
C ALA A 41 6.75 -11.57 -12.08
N LEU A 42 6.51 -12.30 -10.98
CA LEU A 42 7.55 -12.53 -9.96
C LEU A 42 8.69 -13.41 -10.48
N LYS A 43 8.39 -14.43 -11.29
CA LYS A 43 9.41 -15.32 -11.84
C LYS A 43 10.33 -14.59 -12.83
N LYS A 44 9.78 -13.67 -13.64
CA LYS A 44 10.56 -12.84 -14.57
C LYS A 44 11.53 -11.91 -13.85
N VAL A 45 11.12 -11.31 -12.73
CA VAL A 45 11.93 -10.32 -12.01
C VAL A 45 12.90 -10.98 -11.00
N TYR A 46 12.47 -12.07 -10.34
CA TYR A 46 13.22 -12.70 -9.24
C TYR A 46 13.45 -14.20 -9.44
N PRO A 47 14.13 -14.63 -10.52
CA PRO A 47 14.24 -16.06 -10.87
C PRO A 47 14.85 -16.93 -9.75
N HIS A 48 15.83 -16.41 -9.00
CA HIS A 48 16.54 -17.14 -7.94
C HIS A 48 15.87 -17.10 -6.56
N GLY A 49 14.90 -16.20 -6.34
CA GLY A 49 14.19 -16.02 -5.07
C GLY A 49 12.67 -16.10 -5.21
N PHE A 50 12.21 -16.65 -6.34
CA PHE A 50 10.82 -16.63 -6.77
C PHE A 50 9.90 -17.33 -5.78
N GLU A 51 10.21 -18.56 -5.37
CA GLU A 51 9.33 -19.35 -4.49
C GLU A 51 9.15 -18.68 -3.11
N ASP A 52 10.24 -18.17 -2.52
CA ASP A 52 10.19 -17.45 -1.24
C ASP A 52 9.42 -16.13 -1.33
N THR A 53 9.63 -15.40 -2.42
CA THR A 53 8.94 -14.12 -2.67
C THR A 53 7.44 -14.35 -2.86
N LEU A 54 7.07 -15.36 -3.65
CA LEU A 54 5.68 -15.74 -3.86
C LEU A 54 5.01 -16.22 -2.56
N ALA A 55 5.72 -16.99 -1.73
CA ALA A 55 5.21 -17.43 -0.43
C ALA A 55 4.94 -16.25 0.51
N ARG A 56 5.88 -15.31 0.63
CA ARG A 56 5.70 -14.09 1.43
C ARG A 56 4.57 -13.20 0.90
N ALA A 57 4.48 -13.03 -0.42
CA ALA A 57 3.40 -12.26 -1.05
C ALA A 57 2.03 -12.90 -0.76
N SER A 58 1.92 -14.23 -0.90
CA SER A 58 0.69 -14.97 -0.62
C SER A 58 0.27 -14.85 0.85
N ASP A 59 1.23 -14.87 1.76
CA ASP A 59 0.99 -14.66 3.19
C ASP A 59 0.46 -13.27 3.50
N ILE A 60 1.01 -12.24 2.86
CA ILE A 60 0.53 -10.85 2.98
C ILE A 60 -0.88 -10.73 2.41
N LEU A 61 -1.14 -11.29 1.22
CA LEU A 61 -2.47 -11.29 0.60
C LEU A 61 -3.53 -11.96 1.48
N CYS A 62 -3.19 -13.13 2.06
CA CYS A 62 -4.09 -13.84 2.97
C CYS A 62 -4.39 -13.01 4.23
N ARG A 63 -3.38 -12.39 4.83
CA ARG A 63 -3.56 -11.55 6.02
C ARG A 63 -4.40 -10.32 5.71
N ALA A 64 -4.04 -9.59 4.65
CA ALA A 64 -4.74 -8.38 4.23
C ALA A 64 -6.21 -8.66 3.86
N PHE A 65 -6.49 -9.78 3.17
CA PHE A 65 -7.86 -10.16 2.86
C PHE A 65 -8.68 -10.49 4.12
N LYS A 66 -8.04 -11.08 5.15
CA LYS A 66 -8.68 -11.36 6.44
C LYS A 66 -9.03 -10.08 7.18
N GLU A 67 -8.09 -9.14 7.24
CA GLU A 67 -8.22 -7.87 7.97
C GLU A 67 -9.10 -6.85 7.24
N ARG A 68 -9.35 -7.03 5.93
CA ARG A 68 -10.22 -6.15 5.13
C ARG A 68 -11.64 -6.10 5.70
N SER A 69 -12.12 -4.89 5.96
CA SER A 69 -13.45 -4.59 6.49
C SER A 69 -14.58 -5.01 5.54
N ALA A 70 -15.79 -5.21 6.09
CA ALA A 70 -16.94 -5.65 5.32
C ALA A 70 -17.40 -4.65 4.25
N ASP A 71 -17.32 -3.34 4.53
CA ASP A 71 -17.67 -2.28 3.59
C ASP A 71 -16.70 -2.24 2.40
N LEU A 72 -15.40 -2.45 2.63
CA LEU A 72 -14.41 -2.53 1.56
C LEU A 72 -14.51 -3.82 0.75
N ARG A 73 -14.91 -4.95 1.36
CA ARG A 73 -15.23 -6.18 0.62
C ARG A 73 -16.44 -5.99 -0.30
N ARG A 74 -17.46 -5.27 0.17
CA ARG A 74 -18.61 -4.88 -0.66
C ARG A 74 -18.16 -3.99 -1.83
N LEU A 75 -17.32 -3.00 -1.56
CA LEU A 75 -16.74 -2.15 -2.60
C LEU A 75 -15.98 -2.97 -3.66
N ASP A 76 -15.21 -3.99 -3.25
CA ASP A 76 -14.53 -4.88 -4.20
C ASP A 76 -15.54 -5.55 -5.15
N LEU A 77 -16.67 -6.04 -4.64
CA LEU A 77 -17.70 -6.69 -5.45
C LEU A 77 -18.34 -5.69 -6.42
N GLU A 78 -18.67 -4.49 -5.94
CA GLU A 78 -19.24 -3.42 -6.77
C GLU A 78 -18.31 -3.01 -7.92
N ARG A 79 -16.99 -2.94 -7.69
CA ARG A 79 -16.03 -2.59 -8.75
C ARG A 79 -15.72 -3.74 -9.69
N ASN A 80 -15.80 -4.99 -9.22
CA ASN A 80 -15.74 -6.14 -10.12
C ASN A 80 -16.97 -6.22 -11.04
N LEU A 81 -18.16 -5.81 -10.56
CA LEU A 81 -19.38 -5.77 -11.37
C LEU A 81 -19.43 -4.60 -12.36
N ARG A 82 -18.64 -3.54 -12.12
CA ARG A 82 -18.49 -2.38 -13.00
C ARG A 82 -17.00 -2.09 -13.23
N PRO A 83 -16.30 -2.91 -14.03
CA PRO A 83 -14.86 -2.75 -14.23
C PRO A 83 -14.50 -1.42 -14.91
N ASP A 84 -15.44 -0.81 -15.62
CA ASP A 84 -15.36 0.47 -16.32
C ASP A 84 -15.78 1.68 -15.47
N TRP A 85 -16.00 1.50 -14.15
CA TRP A 85 -16.52 2.57 -13.27
C TRP A 85 -15.73 3.88 -13.35
N PHE A 86 -14.42 3.80 -13.58
CA PHE A 86 -13.53 4.96 -13.67
C PHE A 86 -13.58 5.65 -15.04
N GLN A 87 -14.23 5.05 -16.04
CA GLN A 87 -14.40 5.60 -17.39
C GLN A 87 -15.72 6.38 -17.54
N SER A 88 -16.58 6.37 -16.50
CA SER A 88 -17.84 7.12 -16.52
C SER A 88 -17.57 8.62 -16.71
N PRO A 89 -18.36 9.33 -17.55
CA PRO A 89 -18.23 10.78 -17.72
C PRO A 89 -18.52 11.56 -16.43
N GLU A 90 -19.15 10.95 -15.44
CA GLU A 90 -19.37 11.54 -14.11
C GLU A 90 -18.11 11.54 -13.23
N MET A 91 -17.03 10.85 -13.64
CA MET A 91 -15.79 10.77 -12.87
C MET A 91 -14.97 12.05 -12.97
N VAL A 92 -15.30 13.02 -12.11
CA VAL A 92 -14.52 14.26 -11.96
C VAL A 92 -13.50 14.11 -10.83
N GLY A 93 -12.24 14.34 -11.15
CA GLY A 93 -11.12 14.32 -10.21
C GLY A 93 -10.82 15.69 -9.61
N TYR A 94 -10.42 15.69 -8.34
CA TYR A 94 -9.88 16.86 -7.64
C TYR A 94 -8.57 16.47 -6.95
N VAL A 95 -7.58 17.36 -7.00
CA VAL A 95 -6.27 17.13 -6.40
C VAL A 95 -5.97 18.25 -5.42
N ALA A 96 -5.54 17.90 -4.21
CA ALA A 96 -5.27 18.87 -3.16
C ALA A 96 -4.19 18.42 -2.19
N TYR A 97 -3.46 19.39 -1.65
CA TYR A 97 -2.73 19.21 -0.40
C TYR A 97 -3.70 19.42 0.76
N ALA A 98 -3.81 18.44 1.68
CA ALA A 98 -4.80 18.47 2.75
C ALA A 98 -4.65 19.68 3.69
N ASP A 99 -3.42 20.03 4.04
CA ASP A 99 -3.07 21.22 4.83
C ASP A 99 -3.46 22.53 4.14
N ARG A 100 -3.15 22.68 2.85
CA ARG A 100 -3.46 23.90 2.10
C ARG A 100 -4.94 24.06 1.81
N PHE A 101 -5.63 22.94 1.59
CA PHE A 101 -7.05 22.96 1.25
C PHE A 101 -7.95 23.11 2.47
N ALA A 102 -7.61 22.45 3.57
CA ALA A 102 -8.47 22.40 4.75
C ALA A 102 -7.74 22.21 6.09
N GLY A 103 -6.43 22.42 6.14
CA GLY A 103 -5.62 22.36 7.37
C GLY A 103 -5.33 20.93 7.86
N THR A 104 -6.36 20.10 8.04
CA THR A 104 -6.26 18.75 8.59
C THR A 104 -7.12 17.76 7.80
N LEU A 105 -6.98 16.46 8.06
CA LEU A 105 -7.84 15.44 7.45
C LEU A 105 -9.31 15.58 7.87
N GLU A 106 -9.56 15.98 9.12
CA GLU A 106 -10.90 16.31 9.60
C GLU A 106 -11.47 17.52 8.85
N GLY A 107 -10.66 18.57 8.66
CA GLY A 107 -11.05 19.73 7.86
C GLY A 107 -11.37 19.36 6.41
N VAL A 108 -10.64 18.42 5.80
CA VAL A 108 -11.00 17.90 4.46
C VAL A 108 -12.38 17.23 4.50
N GLY A 109 -12.70 16.51 5.58
CA GLY A 109 -14.02 15.94 5.84
C GLY A 109 -15.13 17.01 5.86
N GLU A 110 -14.88 18.16 6.49
CA GLU A 110 -15.82 19.29 6.50
C GLU A 110 -16.04 19.92 5.11
N LYS A 111 -15.09 19.73 4.16
CA LYS A 111 -15.19 20.19 2.77
C LYS A 111 -15.91 19.21 1.85
N ILE A 112 -16.36 18.06 2.32
CA ILE A 112 -17.11 17.09 1.50
C ILE A 112 -18.35 17.71 0.83
N PRO A 113 -19.18 18.55 1.49
CA PRO A 113 -20.30 19.24 0.82
C PRO A 113 -19.86 20.09 -0.38
N TYR A 114 -18.74 20.81 -0.25
CA TYR A 114 -18.16 21.61 -1.34
C TYR A 114 -17.64 20.74 -2.48
N LEU A 115 -16.95 19.64 -2.17
CA LEU A 115 -16.48 18.69 -3.20
C LEU A 115 -17.66 18.08 -3.97
N LYS A 116 -18.77 17.78 -3.29
CA LYS A 116 -20.01 17.32 -3.94
C LYS A 116 -20.64 18.37 -4.83
N GLU A 117 -20.68 19.62 -4.39
CA GLU A 117 -21.20 20.75 -5.18
C GLU A 117 -20.44 20.88 -6.51
N LEU A 118 -19.11 20.69 -6.48
CA LEU A 118 -18.27 20.66 -7.67
C LEU A 118 -18.44 19.39 -8.54
N GLY A 119 -19.21 18.40 -8.09
CA GLY A 119 -19.39 17.13 -8.78
C GLY A 119 -18.20 16.16 -8.64
N VAL A 120 -17.29 16.38 -7.69
CA VAL A 120 -16.10 15.54 -7.50
C VAL A 120 -16.51 14.12 -7.11
N LYS A 121 -15.92 13.12 -7.78
CA LYS A 121 -16.07 11.68 -7.50
C LYS A 121 -14.75 10.99 -7.19
N TYR A 122 -13.64 11.69 -7.34
CA TYR A 122 -12.31 11.19 -7.05
C TYR A 122 -11.47 12.30 -6.43
N LEU A 123 -10.96 12.08 -5.22
CA LEU A 123 -10.12 13.03 -4.50
C LEU A 123 -8.73 12.43 -4.33
N HIS A 124 -7.74 13.01 -4.99
CA HIS A 124 -6.33 12.71 -4.74
C HIS A 124 -5.80 13.70 -3.71
N LEU A 125 -5.44 13.19 -2.54
CA LEU A 125 -4.68 13.95 -1.56
C LEU A 125 -3.19 13.71 -1.77
N MET A 126 -2.45 14.81 -1.97
CA MET A 126 -0.99 14.81 -2.04
C MET A 126 -0.36 14.18 -0.77
N PRO A 127 0.93 13.78 -0.79
CA PRO A 127 1.51 12.94 0.25
C PRO A 127 1.24 13.42 1.68
N LEU A 128 0.60 12.54 2.46
CA LEU A 128 0.12 12.82 3.82
C LEU A 128 0.73 11.89 4.88
N LEU A 129 1.59 10.96 4.46
CA LEU A 129 2.34 10.09 5.36
C LEU A 129 3.53 10.86 5.94
N GLU A 130 4.00 10.45 7.10
CA GLU A 130 5.07 11.11 7.84
C GLU A 130 6.34 11.22 6.96
N PRO A 131 6.70 12.45 6.55
CA PRO A 131 7.89 12.69 5.76
C PRO A 131 9.07 13.04 6.67
N ARG A 132 10.26 13.19 6.09
CA ARG A 132 11.40 13.74 6.86
C ARG A 132 11.14 15.16 7.37
N PRO A 133 11.79 15.57 8.47
CA PRO A 133 11.78 16.95 8.95
C PRO A 133 12.37 17.92 7.91
N GLY A 134 11.87 19.15 7.87
CA GLY A 134 12.39 20.20 6.99
C GLY A 134 12.06 19.97 5.52
N GLN A 135 13.06 20.11 4.63
CA GLN A 135 12.87 19.92 3.20
C GLN A 135 12.63 18.44 2.87
N ASN A 136 11.44 18.13 2.38
CA ASN A 136 10.96 16.76 2.18
C ASN A 136 10.26 16.54 0.83
N ASP A 137 10.57 17.38 -0.16
CA ASP A 137 10.00 17.32 -1.50
C ASP A 137 8.46 17.30 -1.49
N GLY A 138 7.85 18.19 -0.71
CA GLY A 138 6.38 18.26 -0.60
C GLY A 138 5.73 17.01 -0.02
N GLY A 139 6.46 16.22 0.77
CA GLY A 139 5.99 14.99 1.40
C GLY A 139 6.40 13.70 0.67
N TYR A 140 7.06 13.79 -0.49
CA TYR A 140 7.54 12.60 -1.23
C TYR A 140 8.75 11.93 -0.57
N ALA A 141 9.52 12.63 0.27
CA ALA A 141 10.54 12.00 1.11
C ALA A 141 9.92 11.33 2.34
N VAL A 142 9.32 10.15 2.16
CA VAL A 142 8.59 9.41 3.20
C VAL A 142 9.54 8.78 4.22
N GLN A 143 9.36 9.15 5.50
CA GLN A 143 10.08 8.56 6.64
C GLN A 143 9.34 7.36 7.22
N ASN A 144 8.01 7.37 7.21
CA ASN A 144 7.20 6.30 7.80
C ASN A 144 5.86 6.10 7.07
N PHE A 145 5.74 4.99 6.36
CA PHE A 145 4.52 4.63 5.61
C PHE A 145 3.32 4.23 6.49
N ARG A 146 3.51 4.12 7.80
CA ARG A 146 2.47 3.65 8.75
C ARG A 146 1.90 4.77 9.61
N GLN A 147 2.34 6.00 9.38
CA GLN A 147 1.95 7.15 10.17
C GLN A 147 1.57 8.30 9.26
N VAL A 148 0.45 8.96 9.57
CA VAL A 148 0.06 10.23 8.96
C VAL A 148 0.91 11.34 9.58
N ARG A 149 1.25 12.36 8.78
CA ARG A 149 1.93 13.56 9.27
C ARG A 149 1.14 14.17 10.44
N GLN A 150 1.80 14.39 11.58
CA GLN A 150 1.12 14.64 12.85
C GLN A 150 0.23 15.90 12.86
N ASP A 151 0.59 16.91 12.07
CA ASP A 151 -0.20 18.15 11.88
C ASP A 151 -1.50 17.91 11.09
N LEU A 152 -1.56 16.88 10.24
CA LEU A 152 -2.75 16.51 9.48
C LEU A 152 -3.72 15.64 10.28
N GLY A 153 -3.22 14.91 11.28
CA GLY A 153 -4.00 14.00 12.14
C GLY A 153 -3.35 12.61 12.27
N THR A 154 -4.19 11.59 12.37
CA THR A 154 -3.79 10.20 12.63
C THR A 154 -4.23 9.24 11.52
N MET A 155 -3.73 7.99 11.57
CA MET A 155 -4.24 6.92 10.70
C MET A 155 -5.74 6.67 10.87
N LYS A 156 -6.30 6.91 12.06
CA LYS A 156 -7.74 6.79 12.32
C LYS A 156 -8.51 7.91 11.63
N ASP A 157 -7.97 9.12 11.60
CA ASP A 157 -8.61 10.25 10.91
C ASP A 157 -8.61 10.02 9.39
N LEU A 158 -7.54 9.43 8.85
CA LEU A 158 -7.50 9.00 7.46
C LEU A 158 -8.54 7.90 7.16
N GLU A 159 -8.72 6.92 8.04
CA GLU A 159 -9.75 5.89 7.91
C GLU A 159 -11.17 6.48 7.96
N SER A 160 -11.42 7.39 8.91
CA SER A 160 -12.67 8.16 9.04
C SER A 160 -12.97 8.97 7.79
N LEU A 161 -12.00 9.76 7.30
CA LEU A 161 -12.13 10.56 6.08
C LEU A 161 -12.42 9.68 4.87
N SER A 162 -11.65 8.61 4.69
CA SER A 162 -11.85 7.67 3.59
C SER A 162 -13.26 7.07 3.62
N THR A 163 -13.78 6.75 4.80
CA THR A 163 -15.13 6.20 4.98
C THR A 163 -16.21 7.25 4.68
N ALA A 164 -16.05 8.49 5.15
CA ALA A 164 -16.96 9.59 4.87
C ALA A 164 -17.03 9.91 3.37
N LEU A 165 -15.87 10.03 2.70
CA LEU A 165 -15.78 10.24 1.25
C LEU A 165 -16.49 9.12 0.48
N ARG A 166 -16.24 7.85 0.83
CA ARG A 166 -16.93 6.71 0.20
C ARG A 166 -18.45 6.78 0.40
N GLY A 167 -18.92 7.19 1.57
CA GLY A 167 -20.34 7.40 1.86
C GLY A 167 -21.01 8.38 0.91
N GLU A 168 -20.26 9.36 0.41
CA GLU A 168 -20.72 10.37 -0.54
C GLU A 168 -20.36 10.05 -2.00
N GLY A 169 -19.86 8.84 -2.26
CA GLY A 169 -19.49 8.39 -3.60
C GLY A 169 -18.20 9.03 -4.14
N ILE A 170 -17.31 9.49 -3.25
CA ILE A 170 -16.00 10.04 -3.58
C ILE A 170 -14.92 8.98 -3.29
N SER A 171 -14.14 8.62 -4.30
CA SER A 171 -12.99 7.74 -4.16
C SER A 171 -11.76 8.51 -3.66
N LEU A 172 -11.23 8.12 -2.50
CA LEU A 172 -9.94 8.63 -2.02
C LEU A 172 -8.79 7.97 -2.78
N CYS A 173 -7.86 8.79 -3.29
CA CYS A 173 -6.59 8.38 -3.88
C CYS A 173 -5.43 8.99 -3.09
N LEU A 174 -4.39 8.18 -2.89
CA LEU A 174 -3.14 8.56 -2.24
C LEU A 174 -1.95 8.09 -3.07
N ASP A 175 -0.84 8.81 -2.94
CA ASP A 175 0.44 8.40 -3.50
C ASP A 175 0.97 7.12 -2.82
N LEU A 176 1.51 6.21 -3.63
CA LEU A 176 2.36 5.12 -3.16
C LEU A 176 3.79 5.41 -3.60
N VAL A 177 4.59 6.01 -2.72
CA VAL A 177 5.99 6.34 -3.02
C VAL A 177 6.87 5.11 -2.87
N LEU A 178 6.90 4.28 -3.91
CA LEU A 178 7.57 2.97 -3.89
C LEU A 178 9.03 2.97 -4.41
N ASN A 179 9.48 4.05 -5.04
CA ASN A 179 10.81 4.10 -5.67
C ASN A 179 11.92 4.43 -4.67
N HIS A 180 11.64 5.23 -3.65
CA HIS A 180 12.60 5.72 -2.70
C HIS A 180 11.95 5.98 -1.33
N VAL A 181 12.77 6.16 -0.31
CA VAL A 181 12.37 6.59 1.04
C VAL A 181 13.27 7.72 1.49
N ALA A 182 12.85 8.48 2.50
CA ALA A 182 13.71 9.46 3.15
C ALA A 182 14.97 8.81 3.75
N GLU A 183 16.05 9.58 3.88
CA GLU A 183 17.24 9.09 4.56
C GLU A 183 16.97 8.77 6.04
N GLU A 184 16.00 9.45 6.66
CA GLU A 184 15.56 9.22 8.03
C GLU A 184 14.65 7.99 8.19
N HIS A 185 14.23 7.35 7.10
CA HIS A 185 13.44 6.12 7.16
C HIS A 185 14.22 5.01 7.88
N GLU A 186 13.54 4.20 8.71
CA GLU A 186 14.14 3.13 9.52
C GLU A 186 15.06 2.22 8.69
N TRP A 187 14.60 1.78 7.51
CA TRP A 187 15.41 0.98 6.57
C TRP A 187 16.71 1.68 6.16
N ALA A 188 16.65 2.98 5.83
CA ALA A 188 17.82 3.74 5.40
C ALA A 188 18.79 3.97 6.57
N GLN A 189 18.28 4.23 7.77
CA GLN A 189 19.09 4.32 8.98
C GLN A 189 19.80 3.00 9.28
N LYS A 190 19.10 1.86 9.24
CA LYS A 190 19.71 0.53 9.44
C LYS A 190 20.72 0.15 8.37
N ALA A 191 20.52 0.62 7.14
CA ALA A 191 21.50 0.43 6.06
C ALA A 191 22.78 1.25 6.27
N ARG A 192 22.67 2.47 6.82
CA ARG A 192 23.80 3.38 7.09
C ARG A 192 24.50 3.17 8.42
N ALA A 193 23.83 2.58 9.41
CA ALA A 193 24.34 2.47 10.77
C ALA A 193 25.78 1.91 10.79
N GLU A 194 26.72 2.72 11.29
CA GLU A 194 28.08 2.30 11.60
C GLU A 194 28.05 1.29 12.75
N SER A 195 28.67 0.14 12.53
CA SER A 195 28.93 -0.85 13.58
C SER A 195 29.94 -0.25 14.57
N GLY A 196 29.60 -0.14 15.85
CA GLY A 196 30.62 0.08 16.88
C GLY A 196 31.73 -0.98 16.74
N ALA A 197 32.99 -0.56 16.81
CA ALA A 197 34.16 -1.38 16.53
C ALA A 197 34.16 -2.72 17.30
N THR A 198 34.29 -3.85 16.58
CA THR A 198 34.80 -5.11 17.12
C THR A 198 35.78 -5.75 16.14
N GLU A 199 36.79 -6.43 16.69
CA GLU A 199 38.05 -6.85 16.06
C GLU A 199 37.94 -7.95 14.97
N THR A 200 36.75 -8.31 14.48
CA THR A 200 36.55 -9.54 13.69
C THR A 200 35.99 -9.37 12.27
N GLY A 201 35.82 -8.14 11.77
CA GLY A 201 35.50 -7.87 10.36
C GLY A 201 33.99 -7.76 10.01
N VAL A 202 33.52 -6.51 9.84
CA VAL A 202 32.41 -5.92 9.04
C VAL A 202 31.00 -6.61 9.04
N THR A 203 29.87 -5.94 9.37
CA THR A 203 29.04 -5.05 8.49
C THR A 203 27.75 -4.55 9.20
N GLY A 204 27.19 -3.40 8.76
CA GLY A 204 25.79 -3.03 9.02
C GLY A 204 24.80 -4.11 8.56
N GLU A 205 23.51 -4.00 8.89
CA GLU A 205 22.57 -5.09 8.62
C GLU A 205 22.44 -5.35 7.09
N LYS A 206 23.14 -6.39 6.60
CA LYS A 206 23.24 -6.73 5.17
C LYS A 206 21.88 -6.78 4.46
N LYS A 207 20.85 -7.17 5.20
CA LYS A 207 19.45 -7.14 4.78
C LYS A 207 19.00 -5.75 4.30
N TYR A 208 19.22 -4.70 5.09
CA TYR A 208 18.79 -3.34 4.76
C TYR A 208 19.74 -2.66 3.78
N GLN A 209 21.03 -3.00 3.79
CA GLN A 209 21.95 -2.54 2.74
C GLN A 209 21.48 -2.99 1.35
N ASN A 210 21.02 -4.24 1.22
CA ASN A 210 20.47 -4.77 -0.02
C ASN A 210 19.11 -4.16 -0.43
N TYR A 211 18.50 -3.28 0.37
CA TYR A 211 17.32 -2.51 -0.05
C TYR A 211 17.70 -1.30 -0.92
N PHE A 212 18.97 -0.89 -0.89
CA PHE A 212 19.47 0.30 -1.56
C PHE A 212 20.63 -0.03 -2.49
N TYR A 213 20.90 0.86 -3.45
CA TYR A 213 22.12 0.82 -4.24
C TYR A 213 23.22 1.60 -3.51
N MET A 214 24.20 0.88 -2.98
CA MET A 214 25.33 1.45 -2.22
C MET A 214 26.64 1.12 -2.93
N PHE A 215 27.49 2.13 -3.12
CA PHE A 215 28.79 2.01 -3.79
C PHE A 215 29.89 2.55 -2.87
N PRO A 216 31.06 1.89 -2.80
CA PRO A 216 32.16 2.34 -1.94
C PRO A 216 32.83 3.61 -2.48
N ASP A 217 32.75 3.83 -3.78
CA ASP A 217 33.36 4.91 -4.54
C ASP A 217 32.55 5.19 -5.82
N ARG A 218 33.10 6.04 -6.69
CA ARG A 218 32.49 6.43 -7.96
C ARG A 218 32.79 5.45 -9.08
#